data_AF-A0A1F9M716-F1
#
_entry.id   AF-A0A1F9M716-F1
#
_cell.length_a   1.000
_cell.length_b   1.000
_cell.length_c   1.000
_cell.angle_alpha   90.00
_cell.angle_beta   90.00
_cell.angle_gamma   90.00
#
_symmetry.space_group_name_H-M   'P 1'
#
loop_
_entity.id
_entity.type
_entity.pdbx_description
1 polymer ?
#
loop_
_entity_poly.entity_id
_entity_poly.type
_entity_poly.pdbx_seq_one_letter_code
_entity_poly.pdbx_strand_id
1 'polypeptide(L)'
;MVLEPKLSAAIADLDFIAARATVDGDSMVRNVLRAGLDQVARGKKNPGAAEQAMLGVLARERARYDAWLTVLGTIGNNAPFIGLFGMVLGIIEAFHHLGSVDIAGVSSNQYIMGAIGEALVATGVGILVAIPAVASYNWARSTITSRVSHTEALMRALLAGIGCIDCKPDQPADGVL
;
A
#
# COMPACT_ATOMS: atom_id res chain seq x y z
N MET A 1 3.02 0.97 15.33
CA MET A 1 2.92 0.03 16.46
C MET A 1 2.80 0.72 17.83
N VAL A 2 2.92 2.06 17.94
CA VAL A 2 2.76 2.82 19.22
C VAL A 2 1.37 3.49 19.36
N LEU A 3 0.50 3.40 18.35
CA LEU A 3 -0.80 4.10 18.35
C LEU A 3 -1.91 3.39 19.17
N GLU A 4 -1.80 2.09 19.44
CA GLU A 4 -2.90 1.30 20.03
C GLU A 4 -3.26 1.65 21.47
N PRO A 5 -2.33 1.80 22.44
CA PRO A 5 -2.74 2.04 23.84
C PRO A 5 -3.31 3.45 24.06
N LYS A 6 -2.98 4.40 23.19
CA LYS A 6 -3.48 5.78 23.29
C LYS A 6 -4.85 5.95 22.62
N LEU A 7 -5.12 5.20 21.55
CA LEU A 7 -6.40 5.25 20.84
C LEU A 7 -7.49 4.45 21.58
N SER A 8 -7.15 3.33 22.22
CA SER A 8 -8.10 2.54 23.03
C SER A 8 -8.52 3.29 24.31
N ALA A 9 -7.61 4.05 24.93
CA ALA A 9 -7.92 4.89 26.07
C ALA A 9 -8.75 6.13 25.69
N ALA A 10 -8.47 6.78 24.55
CA ALA A 10 -9.19 7.98 24.11
C ALA A 10 -10.64 7.71 23.66
N ILE A 11 -10.93 6.49 23.15
CA ILE A 11 -12.28 6.09 22.75
C ILE A 11 -13.15 5.71 23.97
N ALA A 12 -12.53 5.33 25.10
CA ALA A 12 -13.24 4.94 26.31
C ALA A 12 -13.87 6.13 27.09
N ASP A 13 -13.34 7.35 26.92
CA ASP A 13 -13.73 8.54 27.72
C ASP A 13 -14.62 9.55 26.97
N LEU A 14 -15.02 9.25 25.73
CA LEU A 14 -15.93 10.09 24.92
C LEU A 14 -15.48 11.56 24.75
N ASP A 15 -14.17 11.84 24.82
CA ASP A 15 -13.64 13.18 24.59
C ASP A 15 -13.21 13.37 23.13
N PHE A 16 -14.12 13.95 22.34
CA PHE A 16 -13.93 14.25 20.92
C PHE A 16 -12.84 15.30 20.66
N ILE A 17 -12.39 16.04 21.68
CA ILE A 17 -11.31 17.04 21.56
C ILE A 17 -9.94 16.36 21.78
N ALA A 18 -9.84 15.42 22.73
CA ALA A 18 -8.63 14.63 22.97
C ALA A 18 -8.33 13.62 21.84
N ALA A 19 -9.37 13.04 21.23
CA ALA A 19 -9.25 12.19 20.04
C ALA A 19 -8.76 12.97 18.80
N ARG A 20 -8.94 14.31 18.77
CA ARG A 20 -8.45 15.17 17.69
C ARG A 20 -6.96 15.51 17.84
N ALA A 21 -6.44 15.53 19.08
CA ALA A 21 -5.06 15.88 19.39
C ALA A 21 -4.07 14.69 19.33
N THR A 22 -4.55 13.46 19.53
CA THR A 22 -3.73 12.24 19.30
C THR A 22 -3.66 11.83 17.82
N VAL A 23 -4.30 12.60 16.94
CA VAL A 23 -4.51 12.33 15.50
C VAL A 23 -3.70 13.30 14.62
N ASP A 24 -2.52 13.70 15.09
CA ASP A 24 -1.47 14.31 14.26
C ASP A 24 -0.72 13.23 13.47
N GLY A 25 -1.39 12.70 12.45
CA GLY A 25 -0.83 11.81 11.46
C GLY A 25 -1.76 11.61 10.26
N ASP A 26 -1.18 11.46 9.06
CA ASP A 26 -1.87 11.32 7.76
C ASP A 26 -2.50 9.92 7.55
N SER A 27 -3.21 9.45 8.56
CA SER A 27 -3.73 8.09 8.66
C SER A 27 -5.00 7.90 7.81
N MET A 28 -5.01 6.83 6.99
CA MET A 28 -6.19 6.31 6.30
C MET A 28 -7.42 6.23 7.23
N VAL A 29 -7.23 5.77 8.47
CA VAL A 29 -8.28 5.65 9.50
C VAL A 29 -8.92 7.00 9.79
N ARG A 30 -8.12 8.07 9.91
CA ARG A 30 -8.62 9.43 10.21
C ARG A 30 -9.50 9.95 9.08
N ASN A 31 -9.04 9.81 7.84
CA ASN A 31 -9.76 10.33 6.68
C ASN A 31 -11.12 9.61 6.52
N VAL A 32 -11.13 8.29 6.77
CA VAL A 32 -12.36 7.48 6.79
C VAL A 32 -13.28 7.90 7.94
N LEU A 33 -12.78 7.96 9.17
CA LEU A 33 -13.60 8.29 10.35
C LEU A 33 -14.18 9.71 10.27
N ARG A 34 -13.40 10.68 9.78
CA ARG A 34 -13.86 12.06 9.55
C ARG A 34 -15.00 12.11 8.53
N ALA A 35 -14.95 11.31 7.47
CA ALA A 35 -16.03 11.26 6.48
C ALA A 35 -17.34 10.73 7.07
N GLY A 36 -17.26 9.78 8.00
CA GLY A 36 -18.42 9.31 8.77
C GLY A 36 -18.97 10.39 9.71
N LEU A 37 -18.09 11.05 10.47
CA LEU A 37 -18.47 12.10 11.43
C LEU A 37 -19.05 13.34 10.75
N ASP A 38 -18.51 13.77 9.60
CA ASP A 38 -19.03 14.91 8.83
C ASP A 38 -20.47 14.65 8.35
N GLN A 39 -20.86 13.39 8.09
CA GLN A 39 -22.23 13.04 7.72
C GLN A 39 -23.20 13.09 8.91
N VAL A 40 -22.73 12.68 10.09
CA VAL A 40 -23.49 12.78 11.34
C VAL A 40 -23.71 14.26 11.71
N ALA A 41 -22.68 15.10 11.55
CA ALA A 41 -22.73 16.53 11.83
C ALA A 41 -23.66 17.30 10.87
N ARG A 42 -23.84 16.83 9.64
CA ARG A 42 -24.74 17.43 8.62
C ARG A 42 -26.23 17.14 8.85
N GLY A 43 -26.61 16.56 9.99
CA GLY A 43 -28.01 16.41 10.41
C GLY A 43 -28.79 15.30 9.71
N LYS A 44 -28.13 14.46 8.91
CA LYS A 44 -28.73 13.23 8.37
C LYS A 44 -28.21 12.05 9.20
N LYS A 45 -28.88 11.74 10.30
CA LYS A 45 -28.67 10.51 11.10
C LYS A 45 -29.09 9.24 10.34
N ASN A 46 -28.69 9.12 9.08
CA ASN A 46 -28.90 7.93 8.28
C ASN A 46 -27.61 7.10 8.36
N PRO A 47 -27.60 5.99 9.12
CA PRO A 47 -26.39 5.17 9.29
C PRO A 47 -25.83 4.68 7.94
N GLY A 48 -26.71 4.40 6.96
CA GLY A 48 -26.28 4.03 5.61
C GLY A 48 -25.55 5.15 4.85
N ALA A 49 -25.88 6.43 5.07
CA ALA A 49 -25.20 7.54 4.39
C ALA A 49 -23.79 7.79 4.96
N ALA A 50 -23.61 7.56 6.27
CA ALA A 50 -22.31 7.59 6.92
C ALA A 50 -21.44 6.42 6.45
N GLU A 51 -21.99 5.21 6.39
CA GLU A 51 -21.29 4.02 5.88
C GLU A 51 -20.80 4.22 4.44
N GLN A 52 -21.67 4.68 3.54
CA GLN A 52 -21.31 4.92 2.13
C GLN A 52 -20.19 5.98 2.00
N ALA A 53 -20.24 7.04 2.81
CA ALA A 53 -19.18 8.05 2.81
C ALA A 53 -17.84 7.48 3.29
N MET A 54 -17.84 6.68 4.34
CA MET A 54 -16.65 6.02 4.88
C MET A 54 -16.06 5.02 3.88
N LEU A 55 -16.88 4.17 3.27
CA LEU A 55 -16.46 3.22 2.22
C LEU A 55 -15.87 3.95 1.00
N GLY A 56 -16.48 5.06 0.58
CA GLY A 56 -16.00 5.85 -0.55
C GLY A 56 -14.64 6.51 -0.30
N VAL A 57 -14.32 6.87 0.94
CA VAL A 57 -12.97 7.38 1.32
C VAL A 57 -11.99 6.23 1.49
N LEU A 58 -12.39 5.12 2.10
CA LEU A 58 -11.56 3.91 2.25
C LEU A 58 -11.08 3.41 0.89
N ALA A 59 -11.99 3.34 -0.09
CA ALA A 59 -11.66 2.90 -1.45
C ALA A 59 -10.64 3.84 -2.14
N ARG A 60 -10.80 5.16 -1.96
CA ARG A 60 -9.88 6.16 -2.54
C ARG A 60 -8.48 6.08 -1.92
N GLU A 61 -8.41 6.00 -0.60
CA GLU A 61 -7.13 5.84 0.09
C GLU A 61 -6.47 4.50 -0.28
N ARG A 62 -7.27 3.41 -0.40
CA ARG A 62 -6.76 2.10 -0.79
C ARG A 62 -6.17 2.16 -2.20
N ALA A 63 -6.89 2.75 -3.14
CA ALA A 63 -6.42 2.94 -4.51
C ALA A 63 -5.12 3.77 -4.57
N ARG A 64 -4.99 4.79 -3.71
CA ARG A 64 -3.75 5.57 -3.60
C ARG A 64 -2.57 4.69 -3.21
N TYR A 65 -2.72 3.83 -2.21
CA TYR A 65 -1.66 2.90 -1.80
C TYR A 65 -1.39 1.81 -2.86
N ASP A 66 -2.44 1.26 -3.46
CA ASP A 66 -2.33 0.23 -4.49
C ASP A 66 -1.59 0.75 -5.73
N ALA A 67 -1.75 2.03 -6.11
CA ALA A 67 -1.02 2.63 -7.23
C ALA A 67 0.51 2.58 -7.04
N TRP A 68 1.00 2.87 -5.84
CA TRP A 68 2.43 2.78 -5.53
C TRP A 68 2.90 1.32 -5.48
N LEU A 69 2.08 0.41 -4.95
CA LEU A 69 2.37 -1.03 -4.97
C LEU A 69 2.49 -1.58 -6.40
N THR A 70 1.62 -1.14 -7.31
CA THR A 70 1.67 -1.55 -8.71
C THR A 70 3.03 -1.23 -9.32
N VAL A 71 3.55 -0.01 -9.10
CA VAL A 71 4.87 0.38 -9.61
C VAL A 71 5.98 -0.53 -9.07
N LEU A 72 5.99 -0.82 -7.77
CA LEU A 72 6.97 -1.74 -7.16
C LEU A 72 6.87 -3.15 -7.73
N GLY A 73 5.65 -3.66 -7.91
CA GLY A 73 5.41 -4.97 -8.51
C GLY A 73 5.89 -5.03 -9.96
N THR A 74 5.63 -3.99 -10.75
CA THR A 74 6.11 -3.89 -12.13
C THR A 74 7.64 -3.85 -12.18
N ILE A 75 8.30 -3.06 -11.33
CA ILE A 75 9.77 -3.00 -11.29
C ILE A 75 10.35 -4.37 -10.89
N GLY A 76 9.83 -4.98 -9.82
CA GLY A 76 10.31 -6.27 -9.34
C GLY A 76 10.16 -7.40 -10.37
N ASN A 77 9.07 -7.40 -11.14
CA ASN A 77 8.83 -8.40 -12.18
C ASN A 77 9.60 -8.13 -13.48
N ASN A 78 9.91 -6.87 -13.80
CA ASN A 78 10.59 -6.50 -15.05
C ASN A 78 12.12 -6.37 -14.91
N ALA A 79 12.65 -6.08 -13.72
CA ALA A 79 14.09 -5.94 -13.48
C ALA A 79 14.94 -7.14 -13.93
N PRO A 80 14.53 -8.42 -13.73
CA PRO A 80 15.29 -9.56 -14.23
C PRO A 80 15.40 -9.59 -15.76
N PHE A 81 14.35 -9.16 -16.48
CA PHE A 81 14.35 -9.12 -17.94
C PHE A 81 15.31 -8.05 -18.48
N ILE A 82 15.49 -6.93 -17.75
CA ILE A 82 16.50 -5.92 -18.08
C ILE A 82 17.92 -6.52 -17.96
N GLY A 83 18.17 -7.32 -16.93
CA GLY A 83 19.45 -8.03 -16.78
C GLY A 83 19.69 -9.07 -17.88
N LEU A 84 18.66 -9.85 -18.23
CA LEU A 84 18.72 -10.79 -19.37
C LEU A 84 18.95 -10.07 -20.70
N PHE A 85 18.33 -8.91 -20.91
CA PHE A 85 18.58 -8.08 -22.09
C PHE A 85 20.04 -7.62 -22.17
N GLY A 86 20.66 -7.28 -21.03
CA GLY A 86 22.10 -7.01 -20.95
C GLY A 86 22.97 -8.18 -21.42
N MET A 87 22.58 -9.42 -21.11
CA MET A 87 23.27 -10.60 -21.65
C MET A 87 23.17 -10.69 -23.17
N VAL A 88 21.98 -10.42 -23.73
CA VAL A 88 21.76 -10.45 -25.18
C VAL A 88 22.64 -9.41 -25.87
N LEU A 89 22.72 -8.19 -25.33
CA LEU A 89 23.60 -7.15 -25.87
C LEU A 89 25.08 -7.53 -25.79
N GLY A 90 25.55 -8.06 -24.66
CA GLY A 90 26.95 -8.46 -24.52
C GLY A 90 27.35 -9.59 -25.48
N ILE A 91 26.44 -10.54 -25.74
CA ILE A 91 26.65 -11.59 -26.74
C ILE A 91 26.70 -11.02 -28.16
N ILE A 92 25.80 -10.09 -28.50
CA ILE A 92 25.79 -9.42 -29.81
C ILE A 92 27.11 -8.65 -30.03
N GLU A 93 27.57 -7.92 -29.01
CA GLU A 93 28.83 -7.17 -29.05
C GLU A 93 30.03 -8.10 -29.29
N ALA A 94 30.07 -9.24 -28.59
CA ALA A 94 31.10 -10.25 -28.77
C ALA A 94 31.13 -10.82 -30.20
N PHE A 95 29.96 -11.14 -30.77
CA PHE A 95 29.86 -11.64 -32.14
C PHE A 95 30.18 -10.57 -33.19
N HIS A 96 29.84 -9.30 -32.95
CA HIS A 96 30.20 -8.20 -33.84
C HIS A 96 31.72 -8.04 -33.94
N HIS A 97 32.42 -8.09 -32.80
CA HIS A 97 33.88 -8.00 -32.77
C HIS A 97 34.56 -9.20 -33.43
N LEU A 98 33.99 -10.40 -33.26
CA LEU A 98 34.43 -11.59 -33.99
C LEU A 98 34.28 -11.46 -35.52
N GLY A 99 33.20 -10.85 -36.00
CA GLY A 99 32.92 -10.71 -37.43
C GLY A 99 33.62 -9.53 -38.12
N SER A 100 34.08 -8.53 -37.35
CA SER A 100 34.73 -7.32 -37.88
C SER A 100 36.25 -7.38 -37.84
N VAL A 101 36.84 -8.23 -36.99
CA VAL A 101 38.29 -8.38 -36.86
C VAL A 101 38.75 -9.60 -37.65
N ASP A 102 39.30 -9.37 -38.84
CA ASP A 102 39.88 -10.38 -39.75
C ASP A 102 41.22 -10.97 -39.24
N ILE A 103 41.55 -10.78 -37.95
CA ILE A 103 42.85 -11.13 -37.37
C ILE A 103 42.72 -12.42 -36.55
N ALA A 104 43.25 -13.49 -37.12
CA ALA A 104 43.56 -14.73 -36.42
C ALA A 104 44.39 -14.44 -35.16
N GLY A 105 43.86 -14.75 -33.96
CA GLY A 105 44.70 -14.80 -32.76
C GLY A 105 44.00 -14.47 -31.45
N VAL A 106 44.64 -14.94 -30.38
CA VAL A 106 44.36 -14.85 -28.93
C VAL A 106 43.67 -13.55 -28.46
N SER A 107 43.87 -12.42 -29.15
CA SER A 107 43.23 -11.12 -28.91
C SER A 107 41.70 -11.15 -28.99
N SER A 108 41.13 -11.89 -29.96
CA SER A 108 39.67 -12.03 -30.08
C SER A 108 39.08 -12.86 -28.94
N ASN A 109 39.85 -13.84 -28.43
CA ASN A 109 39.41 -14.69 -27.32
C ASN A 109 39.34 -13.91 -25.99
N GLN A 110 40.32 -13.03 -25.72
CA GLN A 110 40.29 -12.16 -24.53
C GLN A 110 39.10 -11.20 -24.54
N TYR A 111 38.76 -10.64 -25.70
CA TYR A 111 37.61 -9.75 -25.85
C TYR A 111 36.29 -10.46 -25.55
N ILE A 112 36.07 -11.65 -26.12
CA ILE A 112 34.87 -12.46 -25.88
C ILE A 112 34.72 -12.78 -24.39
N MET A 113 35.81 -13.17 -23.72
CA MET A 113 35.77 -13.44 -22.28
C MET A 113 35.41 -12.19 -21.48
N GLY A 114 35.86 -11.00 -21.89
CA GLY A 114 35.45 -9.72 -21.31
C GLY A 114 33.95 -9.43 -21.49
N ALA A 115 33.46 -9.53 -22.72
CA ALA A 115 32.06 -9.28 -23.06
C ALA A 115 31.09 -10.23 -22.33
N ILE A 116 31.46 -11.50 -22.16
CA ILE A 116 30.70 -12.46 -21.35
C ILE A 116 30.73 -12.07 -19.86
N GLY A 117 31.86 -11.58 -19.35
CA GLY A 117 31.97 -11.07 -17.99
C GLY A 117 31.02 -9.90 -17.72
N GLU A 118 30.98 -8.92 -18.62
CA GLU A 118 30.07 -7.77 -18.52
C GLU A 118 28.59 -8.19 -18.60
N ALA A 119 28.29 -9.14 -19.49
CA ALA A 119 26.96 -9.74 -19.63
C ALA A 119 26.49 -10.38 -18.30
N LEU A 120 27.36 -11.14 -17.63
CA LEU A 120 27.05 -11.77 -16.34
C LEU A 120 26.82 -10.74 -15.23
N VAL A 121 27.59 -9.65 -15.22
CA VAL A 121 27.39 -8.55 -14.28
C VAL A 121 26.01 -7.90 -14.51
N ALA A 122 25.59 -7.68 -15.76
CA ALA A 122 24.28 -7.13 -16.07
C ALA A 122 23.13 -7.99 -15.51
N THR A 123 23.25 -9.32 -15.60
CA THR A 123 22.28 -10.25 -14.99
C THR A 123 22.29 -10.17 -13.47
N GLY A 124 23.48 -10.14 -12.88
CA GLY A 124 23.65 -9.99 -11.43
C GLY A 124 22.98 -8.72 -10.90
N VAL A 125 23.14 -7.60 -11.61
CA VAL A 125 22.50 -6.32 -11.27
C VAL A 125 20.97 -6.40 -11.40
N GLY A 126 20.45 -7.03 -12.45
CA GLY A 126 19.01 -7.22 -12.64
C GLY A 126 18.35 -7.99 -11.48
N ILE A 127 19.01 -9.06 -11.02
CA ILE A 127 18.56 -9.84 -9.85
C ILE A 127 18.70 -9.03 -8.55
N LEU A 128 19.83 -8.32 -8.39
CA LEU A 128 20.10 -7.50 -7.20
C LEU A 128 19.03 -6.42 -7.00
N VAL A 129 18.48 -5.85 -8.07
CA VAL A 129 17.37 -4.89 -8.01
C VAL A 129 16.01 -5.57 -7.82
N ALA A 130 15.80 -6.73 -8.44
CA ALA A 130 14.51 -7.44 -8.39
C ALA A 130 14.16 -7.94 -6.97
N ILE A 131 15.12 -8.54 -6.26
CA ILE A 131 14.90 -9.11 -4.92
C ILE A 131 14.35 -8.09 -3.91
N PRO A 132 15.00 -6.93 -3.68
CA PRO A 132 14.51 -5.94 -2.72
C PRO A 132 13.17 -5.34 -3.17
N ALA A 133 12.97 -5.12 -4.48
CA ALA A 133 11.70 -4.59 -5.01
C ALA A 133 10.52 -5.53 -4.70
N VAL A 134 10.67 -6.83 -4.95
CA VAL A 134 9.62 -7.83 -4.67
C VAL A 134 9.44 -8.03 -3.16
N ALA A 135 10.50 -8.01 -2.37
CA ALA A 135 10.42 -8.11 -0.92
C ALA A 135 9.64 -6.93 -0.31
N SER A 136 9.95 -5.70 -0.73
CA SER A 136 9.23 -4.49 -0.30
C SER A 136 7.76 -4.50 -0.75
N TYR A 137 7.47 -4.96 -1.97
CA TYR A 137 6.09 -5.12 -2.45
C TYR A 137 5.28 -6.07 -1.56
N ASN A 138 5.83 -7.25 -1.24
CA ASN A 138 5.15 -8.24 -0.41
C ASN A 138 4.89 -7.71 1.01
N TRP A 139 5.88 -7.05 1.61
CA TRP A 139 5.76 -6.47 2.95
C TRP A 139 4.75 -5.32 3.00
N ALA A 140 4.81 -4.39 2.04
CA ALA A 140 3.90 -3.25 1.97
C ALA A 140 2.46 -3.70 1.72
N ARG A 141 2.25 -4.69 0.84
CA ARG A 141 0.93 -5.29 0.58
C ARG A 141 0.31 -5.92 1.82
N SER A 142 1.09 -6.68 2.60
CA SER A 142 0.66 -7.25 3.87
C SER A 142 0.24 -6.14 4.86
N THR A 143 1.06 -5.09 4.96
CA THR A 143 0.80 -3.95 5.86
C THR A 143 -0.48 -3.19 5.48
N ILE A 144 -0.70 -2.93 4.19
CA ILE A 144 -1.91 -2.25 3.70
C ILE A 144 -3.16 -3.08 3.99
N THR A 145 -3.09 -4.40 3.78
CA THR A 145 -4.21 -5.32 4.06
C THR A 145 -4.61 -5.29 5.53
N SER A 146 -3.63 -5.31 6.44
CA SER A 146 -3.87 -5.15 7.88
C SER A 146 -4.47 -3.78 8.20
N ARG A 147 -3.95 -2.67 7.64
CA ARG A 147 -4.50 -1.33 7.88
C ARG A 147 -5.96 -1.18 7.40
N VAL A 148 -6.30 -1.80 6.29
CA VAL A 148 -7.67 -1.83 5.77
C VAL A 148 -8.60 -2.58 6.73
N SER A 149 -8.21 -3.77 7.21
CA SER A 149 -9.04 -4.53 8.16
C SER A 149 -9.22 -3.81 9.50
N HIS A 150 -8.19 -3.14 10.02
CA HIS A 150 -8.31 -2.29 11.21
C HIS A 150 -9.29 -1.12 10.99
N THR A 151 -9.27 -0.50 9.79
CA THR A 151 -10.18 0.59 9.46
C THR A 151 -11.63 0.11 9.36
N GLU A 152 -11.85 -1.07 8.76
CA GLU A 152 -13.18 -1.69 8.68
C GLU A 152 -13.73 -2.05 10.07
N ALA A 153 -12.89 -2.56 10.98
CA ALA A 153 -13.29 -2.85 12.35
C ALA A 153 -13.74 -1.58 13.10
N LEU A 154 -12.98 -0.48 12.98
CA LEU A 154 -13.34 0.81 13.58
C LEU A 154 -14.59 1.42 12.95
N MET A 155 -14.76 1.30 11.64
CA MET A 155 -15.96 1.74 10.93
C MET A 155 -17.19 1.02 11.48
N ARG A 156 -17.12 -0.31 11.65
CA ARG A 156 -18.21 -1.11 12.24
C ARG A 156 -18.51 -0.71 13.68
N ALA A 157 -17.49 -0.46 14.50
CA ALA A 157 -17.66 0.01 15.87
C ALA A 157 -18.34 1.38 15.93
N LEU A 158 -17.95 2.32 15.06
CA LEU A 158 -18.58 3.64 14.96
C LEU A 158 -20.05 3.52 14.54
N LEU A 159 -20.34 2.71 13.52
CA LEU A 159 -21.71 2.50 13.04
C LEU A 159 -22.59 1.85 14.10
N ALA A 160 -22.05 0.89 14.88
CA ALA A 160 -22.76 0.30 16.01
C ALA A 160 -23.08 1.35 17.09
N GLY A 161 -22.13 2.22 17.42
CA GLY A 161 -22.34 3.33 18.36
C GLY A 161 -23.42 4.31 17.91
N ILE A 162 -23.44 4.68 16.62
CA ILE A 162 -24.47 5.56 16.05
C ILE A 162 -25.84 4.86 16.03
N GLY A 163 -25.88 3.58 15.65
CA GLY A 163 -27.11 2.78 15.63
C GLY A 163 -27.75 2.62 17.01
N CYS A 164 -26.95 2.48 18.07
CA CYS A 164 -27.45 2.43 19.44
C CYS A 164 -28.06 3.76 19.92
N ILE A 165 -27.59 4.91 19.42
CA ILE A 165 -28.16 6.23 19.75
C ILE A 165 -29.56 6.38 19.16
N ASP A 166 -29.79 5.86 17.95
CA ASP A 166 -31.13 5.85 17.33
C ASP A 166 -32.03 4.74 17.89
N CYS A 167 -31.48 3.79 18.65
CA CYS A 167 -32.21 2.68 19.28
C CYS A 167 -32.86 3.05 20.63
N LYS A 168 -32.75 4.31 21.08
CA LYS A 168 -33.55 4.83 22.19
C LYS A 168 -34.80 5.52 21.64
N PRO A 169 -35.95 4.81 21.51
CA PRO A 169 -37.21 5.51 21.38
C PRO A 169 -37.47 6.24 22.70
N ASP A 170 -38.04 7.42 22.59
CA ASP A 170 -38.90 8.00 23.60
C ASP A 170 -39.76 6.90 24.27
N GLN A 171 -39.48 6.61 25.54
CA GLN A 171 -40.43 5.91 26.39
C GLN A 171 -40.99 6.97 27.33
N PRO A 172 -42.16 7.57 27.02
CA PRO A 172 -42.87 8.31 28.03
C PRO A 172 -43.36 7.30 29.07
N ALA A 173 -43.00 7.54 30.32
CA ALA A 173 -43.73 6.97 31.43
C ALA A 173 -45.17 7.42 31.30
N ASP A 174 -46.12 6.47 31.30
CA ASP A 174 -47.49 6.68 31.76
C ASP A 174 -48.11 5.31 32.08
N GLY A 175 -48.02 4.95 33.36
CA GLY A 175 -49.07 4.14 33.95
C GLY A 175 -50.26 5.05 34.20
N VAL A 176 -51.29 4.96 33.36
CA VAL A 176 -52.64 5.43 33.68
C VAL A 176 -53.63 4.43 33.09
N LEU A 177 -54.25 3.68 34.02
CA LEU A 177 -55.56 3.01 33.99
C LEU A 177 -55.88 2.04 32.84
#